data_AF-A0A382HLX0-F1
#
_entry.id   AF-A0A382HLX0-F1
#
_cell.length_a   1.000
_cell.length_b   1.000
_cell.length_c   1.000
_cell.angle_alpha   90.00
_cell.angle_beta   90.00
_cell.angle_gamma   90.00
#
_symmetry.space_group_name_H-M   'P 1'
#
loop_
_entity.id
_entity.type
_entity.pdbx_description
1 polymer ?
#
loop_
_entity_poly.entity_id
_entity_poly.type
_entity_poly.pdbx_seq_one_letter_code
_entity_poly.pdbx_strand_id
1 'polypeptide(L)'
;KSKKYMGIEERDWLPTYGGPKQIDEGWSDRLIASLNSVDTKYVLYMQEDQWPFKQIDTKLFDKLLNFVRFNDINGLRLHRLTSPYVLDEYEETDHYIQNKKVLKVKKEGGFLLCHQPTIWNREFLLNVSISGEGFRDNEYAGTERVREKYKDPKIFLYNHHWFLEKSASAAGLWIPEIEWEYREVAREREVYKHFNMIKDE
;
A
#
# COMPACT_ATOMS: atom_id res chain seq x y z
N LYS A 1 9.89 -22.39 -12.93
CA LYS A 1 11.24 -21.96 -12.47
C LYS A 1 11.08 -20.72 -11.59
N SER A 2 10.76 -20.89 -10.30
CA SER A 2 10.63 -19.77 -9.35
C SER A 2 12.01 -19.32 -8.88
N LYS A 3 12.21 -18.01 -8.83
CA LYS A 3 13.45 -17.42 -8.32
C LYS A 3 13.44 -17.48 -6.79
N LYS A 4 14.44 -18.20 -6.27
CA LYS A 4 14.86 -18.23 -4.87
C LYS A 4 14.95 -16.82 -4.28
N TYR A 5 14.27 -16.58 -3.16
CA TYR A 5 14.68 -15.58 -2.19
C TYR A 5 15.17 -16.32 -0.94
N MET A 6 16.51 -16.31 -0.81
CA MET A 6 17.37 -16.57 0.35
C MET A 6 16.72 -17.08 1.66
N GLY A 7 16.93 -18.38 1.99
CA GLY A 7 17.29 -18.77 3.37
C GLY A 7 16.36 -19.68 4.19
N ILE A 8 16.27 -20.97 3.81
CA ILE A 8 16.14 -22.24 4.59
C ILE A 8 14.81 -22.57 5.34
N GLU A 9 14.25 -23.72 4.96
CA GLU A 9 12.87 -24.29 5.06
C GLU A 9 12.57 -25.03 6.42
N GLU A 10 11.37 -25.51 6.85
CA GLU A 10 10.19 -26.13 6.16
C GLU A 10 8.86 -26.11 6.99
N ARG A 11 7.77 -25.52 6.47
CA ARG A 11 6.38 -26.09 6.51
C ARG A 11 5.92 -26.16 5.06
N ASP A 12 5.25 -27.25 4.70
CA ASP A 12 5.11 -27.68 3.31
C ASP A 12 4.26 -26.82 2.37
N TRP A 13 3.54 -25.80 2.86
CA TRP A 13 2.98 -24.69 2.04
C TRP A 13 2.45 -23.48 2.87
N LEU A 14 2.88 -23.34 4.13
CA LEU A 14 2.64 -22.19 5.01
C LEU A 14 3.81 -22.17 6.01
N PRO A 15 4.80 -21.27 6.07
CA PRO A 15 6.08 -21.48 6.78
C PRO A 15 5.99 -21.79 8.30
N THR A 16 6.76 -22.77 8.82
CA THR A 16 6.99 -23.00 10.28
C THR A 16 7.95 -21.94 10.73
N TYR A 17 7.40 -20.87 11.28
CA TYR A 17 8.19 -20.00 12.13
C TYR A 17 8.14 -20.54 13.56
N GLY A 18 9.11 -21.42 13.82
CA GLY A 18 9.48 -22.00 15.12
C GLY A 18 10.99 -22.18 15.30
N GLY A 19 11.81 -21.64 14.38
CA GLY A 19 13.19 -21.22 14.65
C GLY A 19 13.19 -19.85 15.34
N PRO A 20 14.36 -19.28 15.76
CA PRO A 20 14.41 -18.13 16.67
C PRO A 20 13.43 -17.05 16.22
N LYS A 21 12.44 -16.78 17.09
CA LYS A 21 11.24 -15.95 16.87
C LYS A 21 11.53 -14.81 15.89
N GLN A 22 10.74 -14.71 14.82
CA GLN A 22 10.70 -13.44 14.09
C GLN A 22 10.27 -12.36 15.09
N ILE A 23 11.04 -11.27 15.15
CA ILE A 23 10.92 -10.20 16.17
C ILE A 23 9.58 -9.42 16.07
N ASP A 24 8.66 -9.83 15.19
CA ASP A 24 7.41 -9.12 14.88
C ASP A 24 6.11 -9.89 15.18
N GLU A 25 6.16 -11.02 15.91
CA GLU A 25 4.94 -11.66 16.41
C GLU A 25 4.10 -10.65 17.23
N GLY A 26 2.78 -10.63 16.96
CA GLY A 26 1.85 -9.66 17.55
C GLY A 26 1.82 -8.27 16.88
N TRP A 27 2.46 -8.11 15.71
CA TRP A 27 2.34 -6.91 14.90
C TRP A 27 0.88 -6.62 14.51
N SER A 28 0.19 -7.63 13.99
CA SER A 28 -1.23 -7.56 13.64
C SER A 28 -2.13 -7.29 14.85
N ASP A 29 -1.77 -7.76 16.05
CA ASP A 29 -2.51 -7.46 17.28
C ASP A 29 -2.48 -5.97 17.59
N ARG A 30 -1.33 -5.31 17.38
CA ARG A 30 -1.19 -3.87 17.55
C ARG A 30 -2.00 -3.11 16.50
N LEU A 31 -2.00 -3.57 15.25
CA LEU A 31 -2.85 -3.01 14.20
C LEU A 31 -4.34 -3.14 14.58
N ILE A 32 -4.80 -4.34 14.94
CA ILE A 32 -6.19 -4.62 15.32
C ILE A 32 -6.60 -3.77 16.53
N ALA A 33 -5.77 -3.70 17.57
CA ALA A 33 -6.01 -2.87 18.73
C ALA A 33 -6.15 -1.38 18.36
N SER A 34 -5.26 -0.88 17.50
CA SER A 34 -5.30 0.51 17.02
C SER A 34 -6.57 0.80 16.22
N LEU A 35 -6.96 -0.11 15.32
CA LEU A 35 -8.19 0.01 14.53
C LEU A 35 -9.43 -0.01 15.40
N ASN A 36 -9.49 -0.88 16.42
CA ASN A 36 -10.61 -0.94 17.36
C ASN A 36 -10.69 0.29 18.29
N SER A 37 -9.60 1.05 18.44
CA SER A 37 -9.55 2.23 19.32
C SER A 37 -10.17 3.49 18.70
N VAL A 38 -10.47 3.48 17.40
CA VAL A 38 -10.98 4.65 16.66
C VAL A 38 -12.38 4.39 16.09
N ASP A 39 -13.27 5.38 16.17
CA ASP A 39 -14.65 5.25 15.69
C ASP A 39 -14.88 5.76 14.25
N THR A 40 -13.82 5.95 13.47
CA THR A 40 -13.95 6.44 12.08
C THR A 40 -14.09 5.28 11.09
N LYS A 41 -14.98 5.42 10.09
CA LYS A 41 -15.12 4.45 8.99
C LYS A 41 -13.83 4.30 8.19
N TYR A 42 -13.11 5.41 8.00
CA TYR A 42 -11.85 5.45 7.28
C TYR A 42 -10.70 5.86 8.21
N VAL A 43 -9.54 5.27 8.00
CA VAL A 43 -8.29 5.58 8.71
C VAL A 43 -7.19 5.82 7.69
N LEU A 44 -6.34 6.82 7.94
CA LEU A 44 -5.07 6.94 7.24
C LEU A 44 -4.05 6.09 7.99
N TYR A 45 -3.56 5.04 7.33
CA TYR A 45 -2.55 4.15 7.88
C TYR A 45 -1.18 4.43 7.25
N MET A 46 -0.13 4.46 8.07
CA MET A 46 1.27 4.64 7.68
C MET A 46 2.19 3.92 8.67
N GLN A 47 3.33 3.41 8.21
CA GLN A 47 4.39 2.86 9.07
C GLN A 47 5.32 3.96 9.59
N GLU A 48 6.02 3.68 10.69
CA GLU A 48 6.88 4.63 11.40
C GLU A 48 8.11 5.09 10.59
N ASP A 49 8.46 4.37 9.52
CA ASP A 49 9.57 4.69 8.62
C ASP A 49 9.13 5.42 7.34
N GLN A 50 7.82 5.60 7.13
CA GLN A 50 7.22 6.24 5.95
C GLN A 50 6.97 7.74 6.17
N TRP A 51 8.02 8.52 6.40
CA TRP A 51 7.87 9.93 6.78
C TRP A 51 7.45 10.83 5.60
N PRO A 52 6.43 11.69 5.76
CA PRO A 52 6.14 12.75 4.80
C PRO A 52 7.33 13.71 4.69
N PHE A 53 7.78 13.99 3.46
CA PHE A 53 8.81 15.00 3.20
C PHE A 53 8.21 16.27 2.56
N LYS A 54 6.92 16.24 2.22
CA LYS A 54 6.16 17.39 1.73
C LYS A 54 5.12 17.81 2.76
N GLN A 55 4.83 19.11 2.79
CA GLN A 55 3.67 19.60 3.52
C GLN A 55 2.39 18.97 2.96
N ILE A 56 1.49 18.56 3.86
CA ILE A 56 0.22 17.96 3.48
C ILE A 56 -0.68 19.02 2.83
N ASP A 57 -1.08 18.77 1.57
CA ASP A 57 -2.08 19.59 0.87
C ASP A 57 -3.48 19.21 1.37
N THR A 58 -4.05 20.06 2.23
CA THR A 58 -5.38 19.85 2.81
C THR A 58 -6.48 19.78 1.75
N LYS A 59 -6.39 20.57 0.67
CA LYS A 59 -7.39 20.58 -0.40
C LYS A 59 -7.36 19.28 -1.21
N LEU A 60 -6.18 18.71 -1.41
CA LEU A 60 -6.05 17.39 -2.01
C LEU A 60 -6.63 16.32 -1.09
N PHE A 61 -6.26 16.32 0.19
CA PHE A 61 -6.75 15.32 1.15
C PHE A 61 -8.28 15.38 1.34
N ASP A 62 -8.89 16.55 1.32
CA ASP A 62 -10.35 16.68 1.32
C ASP A 62 -10.99 15.99 0.09
N LYS A 63 -10.39 16.13 -1.09
CA LYS A 63 -10.85 15.46 -2.31
C LYS A 63 -10.64 13.95 -2.23
N LEU A 64 -9.50 13.48 -1.70
CA LEU A 64 -9.23 12.05 -1.49
C LEU A 64 -10.24 11.43 -0.51
N LEU A 65 -10.52 12.11 0.61
CA LEU A 65 -11.50 11.68 1.62
C LEU A 65 -12.92 11.65 1.06
N ASN A 66 -13.32 12.65 0.27
CA ASN A 66 -14.60 12.64 -0.41
C ASN A 66 -14.69 11.47 -1.40
N PHE A 67 -13.64 11.24 -2.19
CA PHE A 67 -13.59 10.13 -3.14
C PHE A 67 -13.79 8.78 -2.45
N VAL A 68 -13.08 8.49 -1.36
CA VAL A 68 -13.24 7.20 -0.66
C VAL A 68 -14.63 7.04 -0.05
N ARG A 69 -15.20 8.12 0.52
CA ARG A 69 -16.51 8.09 1.17
C ARG A 69 -17.66 7.89 0.18
N PHE A 70 -17.67 8.63 -0.93
CA PHE A 70 -18.76 8.59 -1.90
C PHE A 70 -18.77 7.31 -2.76
N ASN A 71 -17.60 6.71 -2.99
CA ASN A 71 -17.49 5.49 -3.80
C ASN A 71 -17.45 4.19 -2.96
N ASP A 72 -17.51 4.33 -1.63
CA ASP A 72 -17.41 3.22 -0.66
C ASP A 72 -16.19 2.34 -0.94
N ILE A 73 -15.03 2.99 -0.98
CA ILE A 73 -13.74 2.37 -1.31
C ILE A 73 -13.25 1.50 -0.15
N ASN A 74 -12.59 0.38 -0.44
CA ASN A 74 -11.98 -0.48 0.59
C ASN A 74 -10.61 0.07 1.01
N GLY A 75 -9.78 0.49 0.04
CA GLY A 75 -8.49 1.14 0.30
C GLY A 75 -8.10 2.08 -0.83
N LEU A 76 -7.62 3.28 -0.49
CA LEU A 76 -6.99 4.21 -1.44
C LEU A 76 -5.52 4.40 -1.09
N ARG A 77 -4.66 3.69 -1.81
CA ARG A 77 -3.21 3.75 -1.65
C ARG A 77 -2.69 5.08 -2.16
N LEU A 78 -1.94 5.78 -1.32
CA LEU A 78 -1.28 7.05 -1.62
C LEU A 78 0.21 6.79 -1.82
N HIS A 79 0.54 6.08 -2.89
CA HIS A 79 1.89 5.62 -3.17
C HIS A 79 2.23 5.95 -4.62
N ARG A 80 3.51 6.12 -4.93
CA ARG A 80 3.91 6.31 -6.32
C ARG A 80 4.18 4.96 -6.99
N LEU A 81 3.77 4.78 -8.23
CA LEU A 81 4.24 3.66 -9.04
C LEU A 81 5.56 4.04 -9.68
N THR A 82 6.57 3.24 -9.39
CA THR A 82 7.92 3.48 -9.88
C THR A 82 8.48 2.29 -10.63
N SER A 83 7.71 1.24 -10.80
CA SER A 83 8.15 0.04 -11.51
C SER A 83 7.22 -0.24 -12.69
N PRO A 84 7.73 -0.26 -13.93
CA PRO A 84 6.93 -0.68 -15.06
C PRO A 84 6.53 -2.17 -14.97
N TYR A 85 7.20 -2.96 -14.13
CA TYR A 85 6.94 -4.39 -13.99
C TYR A 85 5.65 -4.73 -13.23
N VAL A 86 5.02 -3.74 -12.57
CA VAL A 86 3.78 -3.96 -11.81
C VAL A 86 2.58 -3.28 -12.48
N LEU A 87 2.74 -2.66 -13.66
CA LEU A 87 1.65 -1.94 -14.33
C LEU A 87 0.49 -2.88 -14.67
N ASP A 88 0.80 -4.12 -15.01
CA ASP A 88 -0.20 -5.15 -15.33
C ASP A 88 -1.10 -5.50 -14.14
N GLU A 89 -0.73 -5.13 -12.91
CA GLU A 89 -1.54 -5.31 -11.69
C GLU A 89 -2.64 -4.26 -11.55
N TYR A 90 -2.67 -3.24 -12.40
CA TYR A 90 -3.62 -2.12 -12.33
C TYR A 90 -4.51 -2.05 -13.57
N GLU A 91 -5.71 -1.52 -13.39
CA GLU A 91 -6.64 -1.17 -14.44
C GLU A 91 -6.98 0.33 -14.37
N GLU A 92 -7.20 0.93 -15.55
CA GLU A 92 -7.63 2.32 -15.66
C GLU A 92 -9.04 2.51 -15.12
N THR A 93 -9.33 3.73 -14.67
CA THR A 93 -10.68 4.13 -14.26
C THR A 93 -11.01 5.49 -14.87
N ASP A 94 -12.30 5.83 -14.88
CA ASP A 94 -12.79 7.14 -15.30
C ASP A 94 -12.71 8.19 -14.17
N HIS A 95 -12.12 7.83 -13.02
CA HIS A 95 -12.03 8.73 -11.87
C HIS A 95 -10.77 9.58 -11.92
N TYR A 96 -10.94 10.87 -11.63
CA TYR A 96 -9.86 11.85 -11.57
C TYR A 96 -9.96 12.67 -10.29
N ILE A 97 -8.81 12.94 -9.68
CA ILE A 97 -8.65 13.82 -8.52
C ILE A 97 -7.57 14.84 -8.87
N GLN A 98 -7.92 16.14 -8.87
CA GLN A 98 -7.03 17.23 -9.31
C GLN A 98 -6.30 16.89 -10.63
N ASN A 99 -7.04 16.62 -11.71
CA ASN A 99 -6.54 16.20 -13.04
C ASN A 99 -5.76 14.88 -13.13
N LYS A 100 -5.46 14.22 -12.01
CA LYS A 100 -4.75 12.93 -11.98
C LYS A 100 -5.73 11.76 -11.89
N LYS A 101 -5.59 10.81 -12.80
CA LYS A 101 -6.36 9.56 -12.86
C LYS A 101 -6.11 8.73 -11.61
N VAL A 102 -7.17 8.13 -11.07
CA VAL A 102 -7.10 7.11 -10.03
C VAL A 102 -7.06 5.74 -10.72
N LEU A 103 -6.14 4.88 -10.33
CA LEU A 103 -6.07 3.50 -10.85
C LEU A 103 -6.75 2.55 -9.87
N LYS A 104 -7.24 1.42 -10.38
CA LYS A 104 -7.74 0.33 -9.55
C LYS A 104 -6.76 -0.84 -9.58
N VAL A 105 -6.53 -1.46 -8.43
CA VAL A 105 -5.73 -2.69 -8.35
C VAL A 105 -6.61 -3.84 -8.81
N LYS A 106 -6.15 -4.61 -9.78
CA LYS A 106 -6.84 -5.82 -10.25
C LYS A 106 -6.91 -6.83 -9.11
N LYS A 107 -7.94 -7.67 -9.11
CA LYS A 107 -8.09 -8.73 -8.11
C LYS A 107 -6.89 -9.69 -8.10
N GLU A 108 -6.32 -9.97 -9.26
CA GLU A 108 -5.16 -10.84 -9.45
C GLU A 108 -3.84 -10.12 -9.16
N GLY A 109 -3.88 -8.79 -8.99
CA GLY A 109 -2.72 -7.97 -8.67
C GLY A 109 -2.10 -8.34 -7.31
N GLY A 110 -0.81 -8.04 -7.16
CA GLY A 110 -0.13 -8.19 -5.89
C GLY A 110 -0.65 -7.18 -4.87
N PHE A 111 -0.43 -7.48 -3.59
CA PHE A 111 -0.61 -6.50 -2.51
C PHE A 111 -2.01 -5.88 -2.45
N LEU A 112 -3.09 -6.66 -2.58
CA LEU A 112 -4.45 -6.15 -2.31
C LEU A 112 -4.60 -5.67 -0.86
N LEU A 113 -3.81 -6.26 0.04
CA LEU A 113 -3.48 -5.68 1.33
C LEU A 113 -2.02 -5.22 1.28
N CYS A 114 -1.74 -4.02 1.80
CA CYS A 114 -0.40 -3.46 1.85
C CYS A 114 -0.18 -2.60 3.09
N HIS A 115 1.09 -2.40 3.44
CA HIS A 115 1.48 -1.50 4.53
C HIS A 115 2.07 -0.16 4.05
N GLN A 116 1.91 0.16 2.76
CA GLN A 116 2.17 1.49 2.21
C GLN A 116 1.11 2.51 2.69
N PRO A 117 1.40 3.82 2.67
CA PRO A 117 0.44 4.85 3.08
C PRO A 117 -0.89 4.72 2.34
N THR A 118 -1.96 4.46 3.08
CA THR A 118 -3.26 4.10 2.50
C THR A 118 -4.40 4.60 3.38
N ILE A 119 -5.43 5.15 2.74
CA ILE A 119 -6.71 5.42 3.40
C ILE A 119 -7.54 4.14 3.34
N TRP A 120 -7.63 3.43 4.46
CA TRP A 120 -8.35 2.16 4.56
C TRP A 120 -9.75 2.37 5.11
N ASN A 121 -10.71 1.62 4.58
CA ASN A 121 -11.93 1.30 5.31
C ASN A 121 -11.54 0.43 6.51
N ARG A 122 -11.81 0.92 7.72
CA ARG A 122 -11.41 0.31 9.00
C ARG A 122 -11.94 -1.12 9.14
N GLU A 123 -13.22 -1.32 8.83
CA GLU A 123 -13.87 -2.63 8.96
C GLU A 123 -13.35 -3.62 7.93
N PHE A 124 -13.09 -3.17 6.70
CA PHE A 124 -12.43 -3.99 5.68
C PHE A 124 -11.08 -4.48 6.18
N LEU A 125 -10.25 -3.59 6.72
CA LEU A 125 -8.90 -3.90 7.21
C LEU A 125 -8.92 -4.85 8.41
N LEU A 126 -9.86 -4.64 9.36
CA LEU A 126 -10.10 -5.56 10.49
C LEU A 126 -10.50 -6.95 9.99
N ASN A 127 -11.42 -7.04 9.02
CA ASN A 127 -11.95 -8.31 8.52
C ASN A 127 -10.91 -9.19 7.79
N VAL A 128 -9.82 -8.60 7.31
CA VAL A 128 -8.74 -9.31 6.61
C VAL A 128 -7.48 -9.47 7.45
N SER A 129 -7.45 -8.94 8.67
CA SER A 129 -6.34 -9.10 9.62
C SER A 129 -6.59 -10.30 10.54
N ILE A 130 -5.53 -11.06 10.86
CA ILE A 130 -5.58 -12.18 11.80
C ILE A 130 -4.60 -11.90 12.94
N SER A 131 -5.05 -12.15 14.17
CA SER A 131 -4.24 -11.99 15.39
C SER A 131 -2.98 -12.87 15.35
N GLY A 132 -1.87 -12.35 15.88
CA GLY A 132 -0.58 -13.04 15.94
C GLY A 132 0.27 -13.00 14.66
N GLU A 133 -0.25 -12.53 13.53
CA GLU A 133 0.54 -12.37 12.30
C GLU A 133 1.66 -11.32 12.44
N GLY A 134 2.82 -11.60 11.87
CA GLY A 134 3.84 -10.60 11.56
C GLY A 134 3.45 -9.75 10.35
N PHE A 135 4.16 -8.64 10.13
CA PHE A 135 3.79 -7.69 9.06
C PHE A 135 3.78 -8.32 7.65
N ARG A 136 4.75 -9.18 7.33
CA ARG A 136 4.82 -9.83 6.01
C ARG A 136 3.71 -10.84 5.81
N ASP A 137 3.41 -11.61 6.85
CA ASP A 137 2.33 -12.59 6.80
C ASP A 137 1.00 -11.88 6.60
N ASN A 138 0.78 -10.78 7.33
CA ASN A 138 -0.41 -9.95 7.15
C ASN A 138 -0.50 -9.45 5.70
N GLU A 139 0.57 -8.88 5.14
CA GLU A 139 0.55 -8.34 3.77
C GLU A 139 0.29 -9.41 2.69
N TYR A 140 1.05 -10.52 2.70
CA TYR A 140 0.95 -11.57 1.68
C TYR A 140 -0.28 -12.45 1.88
N ALA A 141 -0.47 -13.04 3.07
CA ALA A 141 -1.61 -13.89 3.33
C ALA A 141 -2.91 -13.07 3.39
N GLY A 142 -2.86 -11.82 3.84
CA GLY A 142 -3.99 -10.90 3.80
C GLY A 142 -4.41 -10.57 2.37
N THR A 143 -3.48 -10.44 1.44
CA THR A 143 -3.81 -10.30 0.01
C THR A 143 -4.62 -11.50 -0.50
N GLU A 144 -4.21 -12.73 -0.17
CA GLU A 144 -4.99 -13.92 -0.55
C GLU A 144 -6.37 -13.92 0.10
N ARG A 145 -6.46 -13.58 1.39
CA ARG A 145 -7.76 -13.45 2.08
C ARG A 145 -8.67 -12.42 1.42
N VAL A 146 -8.13 -11.31 0.93
CA VAL A 146 -8.92 -10.34 0.16
C VAL A 146 -9.45 -10.98 -1.12
N ARG A 147 -8.62 -11.70 -1.88
CA ARG A 147 -9.06 -12.38 -3.13
C ARG A 147 -10.15 -13.40 -2.90
N GLU A 148 -10.04 -14.17 -1.81
CA GLU A 148 -10.99 -15.20 -1.44
C GLU A 148 -12.32 -14.61 -0.97
N LYS A 149 -12.28 -13.61 -0.08
CA LYS A 149 -13.48 -13.05 0.56
C LYS A 149 -14.24 -12.07 -0.34
N TYR A 150 -13.56 -11.35 -1.23
CA TYR A 150 -14.16 -10.27 -2.00
C TYR A 150 -14.18 -10.59 -3.49
N LYS A 151 -15.37 -10.50 -4.10
CA LYS A 151 -15.54 -10.68 -5.54
C LYS A 151 -14.89 -9.54 -6.33
N ASP A 152 -15.05 -8.31 -5.85
CA ASP A 152 -14.51 -7.09 -6.46
C ASP A 152 -13.98 -6.16 -5.35
N PRO A 153 -12.74 -6.39 -4.86
CA PRO A 153 -12.16 -5.52 -3.84
C PRO A 153 -11.88 -4.13 -4.43
N LYS A 154 -12.50 -3.10 -3.86
CA LYS A 154 -12.36 -1.70 -4.26
C LYS A 154 -11.06 -1.11 -3.71
N ILE A 155 -9.93 -1.61 -4.20
CA ILE A 155 -8.60 -1.12 -3.86
C ILE A 155 -8.11 -0.23 -5.00
N PHE A 156 -7.82 1.02 -4.67
CA PHE A 156 -7.43 2.05 -5.63
C PHE A 156 -6.07 2.60 -5.28
N LEU A 157 -5.46 3.24 -6.26
CA LEU A 157 -4.17 3.90 -6.16
C LEU A 157 -4.31 5.33 -6.69
N TYR A 158 -3.91 6.29 -5.86
CA TYR A 158 -3.61 7.64 -6.27
C TYR A 158 -2.10 7.83 -6.32
N ASN A 159 -1.55 7.92 -7.54
CA ASN A 159 -0.10 7.98 -7.79
C ASN A 159 0.52 9.27 -7.20
N HIS A 160 1.04 9.20 -5.97
CA HIS A 160 1.41 10.39 -5.19
C HIS A 160 2.78 10.24 -4.54
N HIS A 161 3.70 11.17 -4.85
CA HIS A 161 5.03 11.24 -4.25
C HIS A 161 5.05 12.27 -3.12
N TRP A 162 4.96 11.79 -1.88
CA TRP A 162 4.80 12.66 -0.69
C TRP A 162 5.47 12.15 0.59
N PHE A 163 5.97 10.92 0.59
CA PHE A 163 6.69 10.32 1.72
C PHE A 163 7.97 9.61 1.22
N LEU A 164 8.93 9.38 2.12
CA LEU A 164 10.20 8.74 1.82
C LEU A 164 10.03 7.21 1.78
N GLU A 165 10.08 6.61 0.59
CA GLU A 165 9.92 5.15 0.38
C GLU A 165 11.08 4.30 0.90
N LYS A 166 12.30 4.85 0.83
CA LYS A 166 13.48 4.25 1.44
C LYS A 166 13.71 5.03 2.72
N SER A 167 13.71 4.30 3.85
CA SER A 167 13.78 4.83 5.20
C SER A 167 14.52 6.17 5.26
N ALA A 168 13.89 7.19 5.83
CA ALA A 168 14.44 8.54 5.92
C ALA A 168 15.82 8.56 6.61
N SER A 169 16.15 7.48 7.33
CA SER A 169 17.45 7.24 7.90
C SER A 169 17.96 5.82 7.60
N ALA A 170 19.27 5.66 7.49
CA ALA A 170 19.94 4.36 7.51
C ALA A 170 20.97 4.36 8.64
N ALA A 171 20.92 3.35 9.51
CA ALA A 171 21.80 3.24 10.68
C ALA A 171 21.85 4.51 11.56
N GLY A 172 20.70 5.18 11.74
CA GLY A 172 20.58 6.39 12.56
C GLY A 172 21.04 7.69 11.89
N LEU A 173 21.38 7.66 10.60
CA LEU A 173 21.80 8.83 9.83
C LEU A 173 20.74 9.18 8.77
N TRP A 174 20.41 10.47 8.65
CA TRP A 174 19.56 10.97 7.56
C TRP A 174 20.21 10.70 6.20
N ILE A 175 19.42 10.17 5.26
CA ILE A 175 19.90 9.89 3.90
C ILE A 175 19.74 11.16 3.04
N PRO A 176 20.81 11.68 2.41
CA PRO A 176 20.70 12.80 1.47
C PRO A 176 19.88 12.44 0.22
N GLU A 177 18.99 13.36 -0.17
CA GLU A 177 18.02 13.22 -1.26
C GLU A 177 18.64 13.47 -2.65
N ILE A 178 19.62 12.68 -3.13
CA ILE A 178 20.39 13.16 -4.31
C ILE A 178 20.84 12.14 -5.39
N GLU A 179 20.31 10.92 -5.46
CA GLU A 179 20.49 10.12 -6.71
C GLU A 179 19.36 9.12 -6.98
N TRP A 180 18.80 8.54 -5.92
CA TRP A 180 17.68 7.60 -6.08
C TRP A 180 16.45 8.28 -6.68
N GLU A 181 16.20 9.54 -6.34
CA GLU A 181 15.01 10.27 -6.77
C GLU A 181 14.97 10.43 -8.31
N TYR A 182 16.11 10.70 -8.94
CA TYR A 182 16.18 10.90 -10.40
C TYR A 182 15.74 9.66 -11.19
N ARG A 183 16.20 8.46 -10.78
CA ARG A 183 15.81 7.20 -11.46
C ARG A 183 14.32 6.92 -11.29
N GLU A 184 13.76 7.28 -10.16
CA GLU A 184 12.36 7.02 -9.86
C GLU A 184 11.43 8.02 -10.55
N VAL A 185 11.85 9.30 -10.68
CA VAL A 185 11.14 10.29 -11.52
C VAL A 185 11.12 9.84 -12.99
N ALA A 186 12.22 9.27 -13.51
CA ALA A 186 12.24 8.76 -14.87
C ALA A 186 11.22 7.63 -15.08
N ARG A 187 11.10 6.71 -14.12
CA ARG A 187 10.11 5.62 -14.18
C ARG A 187 8.68 6.10 -13.95
N GLU A 188 8.48 7.13 -13.13
CA GLU A 188 7.17 7.75 -12.95
C GLU A 188 6.60 8.26 -14.29
N ARG A 189 7.44 8.82 -15.18
CA ARG A 189 7.01 9.24 -16.53
C ARG A 189 6.46 8.09 -17.37
N GLU A 190 7.04 6.89 -17.25
CA GLU A 190 6.56 5.70 -17.96
C GLU A 190 5.14 5.34 -17.50
N VAL A 191 4.89 5.40 -16.19
CA VAL A 191 3.55 5.18 -15.62
C VAL A 191 2.55 6.20 -16.14
N TYR A 192 2.93 7.49 -16.15
CA TYR A 192 2.03 8.56 -16.61
C TYR A 192 1.63 8.39 -18.07
N LYS A 193 2.59 8.01 -18.91
CA LYS A 193 2.36 7.71 -20.32
C LYS A 193 1.51 6.45 -20.50
N HIS A 194 1.79 5.39 -19.74
CA HIS A 194 1.13 4.10 -19.89
C HIS A 194 -0.39 4.19 -19.62
N PHE A 195 -0.79 4.85 -18.54
CA PHE A 195 -2.20 4.95 -18.12
C PHE A 195 -2.91 6.24 -18.54
N ASN A 196 -2.26 7.10 -19.33
CA ASN A 196 -2.73 8.46 -19.60
C ASN A 196 -3.18 9.18 -18.31
N MET A 197 -2.25 9.31 -17.36
CA MET A 197 -2.56 9.67 -15.96
C MET A 197 -3.07 11.10 -15.79
N ILE A 198 -2.82 11.99 -16.75
CA ILE A 198 -3.22 13.39 -16.69
C ILE A 198 -4.37 13.62 -17.65
N LYS A 199 -5.44 14.25 -17.16
CA LYS A 199 -6.52 14.73 -18.02
C LYS A 199 -6.07 16.02 -18.69
N ASP A 200 -6.03 16.03 -20.01
CA ASP A 200 -5.88 17.27 -20.77
C ASP A 200 -7.09 18.18 -20.48
N GLU A 201 -6.82 19.42 -20.08
CA GLU A 201 -7.84 20.45 -19.79
C GLU A 201 -8.37 21.11 -21.07
#